data_AF-A0A9X9T8U6-F1
#
_entry.id   AF-A0A9X9T8U6-F1
#
_cell.length_a   1.000
_cell.length_b   1.000
_cell.length_c   1.000
_cell.angle_alpha   90.00
_cell.angle_beta   90.00
_cell.angle_gamma   90.00
#
_symmetry.space_group_name_H-M   'P 1'
#
loop_
_entity.id
_entity.type
_entity.pdbx_description
1 polymer ?
#
loop_
_entity_poly.entity_id
_entity_poly.type
_entity_poly.pdbx_seq_one_letter_code
_entity_poly.pdbx_strand_id
1 'polypeptide(L)'
;MEKAQARGYVFEVIIQRLLERSDYFNVINGEIRGRGAKHQIDAYGIFSYPVPFVHPIRIISEVKCYRKNKVKLNHIRNFVGVLKDISENYFVNPGLGVNSLNRYNDAGCFFSATEFTLDAQTYAWAHNIFLISFNKVPWIENIAAEIDSFVKCYYPSLSNISKNDLVTYAECMLFEEWSEDNSYEEYYPGQKKLRSLIEEVSLNIGILNNAYPVILAGRCGWDKRLNIQDIGDLIYNAEKKTPSFIDNSTFHLMLVNDEVVFSIPSYILDNLNSQMNQSGLNPKEFYIDLPVYSQNKVRRIVRINIDA
;
A
#
# COMPACT_ATOMS: atom_id res chain seq x y z
N MET A 1 1.05 26.28 1.00
CA MET A 1 0.51 25.01 0.49
C MET A 1 -0.98 24.90 0.78
N GLU A 2 -1.78 24.33 -0.13
CA GLU A 2 -3.22 24.11 0.09
C GLU A 2 -3.49 22.96 1.07
N LYS A 3 -4.59 23.02 1.83
CA LYS A 3 -4.94 21.97 2.80
C LYS A 3 -5.03 20.57 2.17
N ALA A 4 -5.60 20.48 0.98
CA ALA A 4 -5.74 19.21 0.28
C ALA A 4 -4.38 18.61 -0.10
N GLN A 5 -3.40 19.45 -0.46
CA GLN A 5 -2.02 19.01 -0.73
C GLN A 5 -1.34 18.53 0.55
N ALA A 6 -1.47 19.28 1.66
CA ALA A 6 -0.91 18.89 2.94
C ALA A 6 -1.43 17.52 3.43
N ARG A 7 -2.73 17.24 3.26
CA ARG A 7 -3.30 15.90 3.54
C ARG A 7 -2.65 14.81 2.69
N GLY A 8 -2.40 15.09 1.41
CA GLY A 8 -1.71 14.18 0.50
C GLY A 8 -0.32 13.83 1.03
N TYR A 9 0.49 14.84 1.34
CA TYR A 9 1.86 14.64 1.83
C TYR A 9 1.92 13.90 3.17
N VAL A 10 1.03 14.20 4.12
CA VAL A 10 0.99 13.45 5.39
C VAL A 10 0.59 11.99 5.14
N PHE A 11 -0.35 11.74 4.23
CA PHE A 11 -0.75 10.37 3.90
C PHE A 11 0.36 9.60 3.15
N GLU A 12 1.12 10.26 2.28
CA GLU A 12 2.32 9.69 1.62
C GLU A 12 3.31 9.14 2.68
N VAL A 13 3.65 9.95 3.69
CA VAL A 13 4.57 9.53 4.77
C VAL A 13 4.00 8.35 5.56
N ILE A 14 2.71 8.36 5.86
CA ILE A 14 2.07 7.26 6.59
C ILE A 14 2.10 5.96 5.77
N ILE A 15 1.77 6.00 4.48
CA ILE A 15 1.82 4.82 3.61
C ILE A 15 3.26 4.32 3.48
N GLN A 16 4.24 5.20 3.32
CA GLN A 16 5.65 4.84 3.33
C GLN A 16 6.01 4.05 4.60
N ARG A 17 5.65 4.58 5.78
CA ARG A 17 5.94 3.92 7.06
C ARG A 17 5.22 2.59 7.24
N LEU A 18 3.99 2.49 6.77
CA LEU A 18 3.25 1.22 6.80
C LEU A 18 3.88 0.19 5.85
N LEU A 19 4.35 0.60 4.66
CA LEU A 19 5.07 -0.28 3.74
C LEU A 19 6.39 -0.78 4.32
N GLU A 20 7.16 0.05 5.03
CA GLU A 20 8.37 -0.39 5.76
C GLU A 20 8.06 -1.51 6.77
N ARG A 21 6.87 -1.48 7.36
CA ARG A 21 6.38 -2.51 8.29
C ARG A 21 5.78 -3.74 7.56
N SER A 22 5.56 -3.65 6.25
CA SER A 22 4.86 -4.64 5.40
C SER A 22 5.82 -5.44 4.50
N ASP A 23 6.97 -5.86 5.01
CA ASP A 23 7.98 -6.64 4.27
C ASP A 23 8.67 -5.93 3.08
N TYR A 24 8.61 -4.60 3.03
CA TYR A 24 9.48 -3.81 2.16
C TYR A 24 10.61 -3.18 2.96
N PHE A 25 11.80 -3.13 2.37
CA PHE A 25 12.95 -2.46 2.95
C PHE A 25 13.43 -1.31 2.04
N ASN A 26 14.12 -0.34 2.65
CA ASN A 26 14.56 0.88 1.99
C ASN A 26 13.39 1.62 1.30
N VAL A 27 12.24 1.70 1.97
CA VAL A 27 11.10 2.46 1.44
C VAL A 27 11.36 3.94 1.65
N ILE A 28 11.61 4.64 0.55
CA ILE A 28 11.95 6.07 0.56
C ILE A 28 11.10 6.81 -0.47
N ASN A 29 10.95 8.11 -0.26
CA ASN A 29 10.42 9.02 -1.27
C ASN A 29 11.57 9.66 -2.06
N GLY A 30 11.25 10.23 -3.23
CA GLY A 30 12.18 11.10 -3.94
C GLY A 30 12.35 10.78 -5.42
N GLU A 31 13.45 11.27 -5.97
CA GLU A 31 13.65 11.31 -7.42
C GLU A 31 14.27 10.02 -7.97
N ILE A 32 13.57 9.36 -8.89
CA ILE A 32 14.13 8.27 -9.69
C ILE A 32 14.41 8.78 -11.10
N ARG A 33 15.63 8.52 -11.57
CA ARG A 33 16.00 8.80 -12.96
C ARG A 33 15.38 7.76 -13.89
N GLY A 34 14.55 8.23 -14.81
CA GLY A 34 14.16 7.50 -16.01
C GLY A 34 15.10 7.80 -17.19
N ARG A 35 14.78 7.23 -18.34
CA ARG A 35 15.55 7.39 -19.58
C ARG A 35 15.46 8.81 -20.12
N GLY A 36 14.26 9.38 -20.16
CA GLY A 36 13.96 10.70 -20.72
C GLY A 36 13.89 11.81 -19.67
N ALA A 37 13.46 11.51 -18.45
CA ALA A 37 13.32 12.50 -17.40
C ALA A 37 13.63 11.93 -16.01
N LYS A 38 13.68 12.82 -15.03
CA LYS A 38 13.70 12.43 -13.63
C LYS A 38 12.31 12.61 -13.04
N HIS A 39 11.88 11.66 -12.21
CA HIS A 39 10.51 11.58 -11.71
C HIS A 39 10.51 11.59 -10.20
N GLN A 40 9.67 12.43 -9.60
CA GLN A 40 9.41 12.40 -8.17
C GLN A 40 8.42 11.26 -7.89
N ILE A 41 8.80 10.35 -7.01
CA ILE A 41 8.01 9.18 -6.62
C ILE A 41 7.64 9.32 -5.14
N ASP A 42 6.37 9.10 -4.83
CA ASP A 42 5.83 9.25 -3.47
C ASP A 42 6.42 8.20 -2.52
N ALA A 43 6.55 6.94 -2.96
CA ALA A 43 7.29 5.92 -2.24
C ALA A 43 7.81 4.83 -3.19
N TYR A 44 9.06 4.41 -3.00
CA TYR A 44 9.63 3.23 -3.64
C TYR A 44 10.51 2.46 -2.67
N GLY A 45 10.53 1.13 -2.80
CA GLY A 45 11.27 0.24 -1.91
C GLY A 45 11.42 -1.14 -2.50
N ILE A 46 12.19 -2.01 -1.86
CA ILE A 46 12.48 -3.35 -2.38
C ILE A 46 11.70 -4.38 -1.56
N PHE A 47 11.02 -5.29 -2.24
CA PHE A 47 10.32 -6.38 -1.58
C PHE A 47 11.33 -7.35 -0.94
N SER A 48 11.12 -7.69 0.33
CA SER A 48 12.10 -8.47 1.12
C SER A 48 12.21 -9.94 0.71
N TYR A 49 11.25 -10.45 -0.07
CA TYR A 49 11.25 -11.84 -0.54
C TYR A 49 11.99 -11.96 -1.88
N PRO A 50 13.09 -12.74 -1.92
CA PRO A 50 13.76 -13.04 -3.18
C PRO A 50 12.90 -14.00 -3.99
N VAL A 51 12.75 -13.70 -5.28
CA VAL A 51 12.10 -14.58 -6.24
C VAL A 51 13.18 -15.12 -7.18
N PRO A 52 13.29 -16.46 -7.36
CA PRO A 52 14.30 -17.03 -8.26
C PRO A 52 14.17 -16.52 -9.70
N PHE A 53 15.31 -16.41 -10.40
CA PHE A 53 15.41 -16.04 -11.82
C PHE A 53 14.90 -14.63 -12.19
N VAL A 54 14.67 -13.77 -11.21
CA VAL A 54 14.24 -12.38 -11.44
C VAL A 54 15.09 -11.41 -10.62
N HIS A 55 15.27 -10.18 -11.13
CA HIS A 55 15.84 -9.10 -10.34
C HIS A 55 14.96 -8.77 -9.11
N PRO A 56 15.53 -8.16 -8.05
CA PRO A 56 14.73 -7.74 -6.89
C PRO A 56 13.54 -6.90 -7.33
N ILE A 57 12.36 -7.21 -6.77
CA ILE A 57 11.12 -6.50 -7.08
C ILE A 57 11.18 -5.16 -6.34
N ARG A 58 11.13 -4.07 -7.10
CA ARG A 58 11.05 -2.72 -6.54
C ARG A 58 9.64 -2.20 -6.75
N ILE A 59 8.94 -1.89 -5.66
CA ILE A 59 7.69 -1.15 -5.75
C ILE A 59 8.02 0.28 -6.13
N ILE A 60 7.32 0.82 -7.11
CA ILE A 60 7.28 2.25 -7.42
C ILE A 60 5.83 2.64 -7.21
N SER A 61 5.59 3.68 -6.40
CA SER A 61 4.23 4.02 -6.04
C SER A 61 3.90 5.50 -5.98
N GLU A 62 2.63 5.75 -6.28
CA GLU A 62 1.94 7.03 -6.16
C GLU A 62 0.83 6.88 -5.13
N VAL A 63 0.62 7.92 -4.33
CA VAL A 63 -0.37 7.92 -3.26
C VAL A 63 -1.32 9.10 -3.44
N LYS A 64 -2.62 8.89 -3.25
CA LYS A 64 -3.62 9.98 -3.28
C LYS A 64 -4.56 9.90 -2.09
N CYS A 65 -4.66 11.01 -1.35
CA CYS A 65 -5.53 11.16 -0.18
C CYS A 65 -6.73 12.09 -0.47
N TYR A 66 -7.67 11.65 -1.31
CA TYR A 66 -8.91 12.40 -1.53
C TYR A 66 -9.90 12.21 -0.37
N ARG A 67 -10.92 13.08 -0.26
CA ARG A 67 -12.02 12.90 0.70
C ARG A 67 -13.20 12.12 0.13
N LYS A 68 -13.58 12.45 -1.11
CA LYS A 68 -14.76 11.90 -1.79
C LYS A 68 -14.52 11.61 -3.27
N ASN A 69 -13.57 12.32 -3.88
CA ASN A 69 -13.26 12.15 -5.30
C ASN A 69 -12.57 10.81 -5.51
N LYS A 70 -12.88 10.18 -6.65
CA LYS A 70 -12.18 9.00 -7.14
C LYS A 70 -10.92 9.40 -7.90
N VAL A 71 -9.90 8.55 -7.86
CA VAL A 71 -8.73 8.69 -8.74
C VAL A 71 -9.18 8.47 -10.18
N LYS A 72 -8.92 9.48 -11.01
CA LYS A 72 -9.29 9.51 -12.43
C LYS A 72 -8.20 8.91 -13.32
N LEU A 73 -8.61 8.52 -14.52
CA LEU A 73 -7.77 7.92 -15.56
C LEU A 73 -6.49 8.71 -15.88
N ASN A 74 -6.55 10.04 -15.90
CA ASN A 74 -5.37 10.88 -16.19
C ASN A 74 -4.23 10.66 -15.19
N HIS A 75 -4.52 10.37 -13.92
CA HIS A 75 -3.50 10.08 -12.92
C HIS A 75 -2.79 8.76 -13.21
N ILE A 76 -3.55 7.70 -13.50
CA ILE A 76 -2.98 6.39 -13.84
C ILE A 76 -2.20 6.45 -15.15
N ARG A 77 -2.71 7.16 -16.17
CA ARG A 77 -2.01 7.38 -17.45
C ARG A 77 -0.65 8.04 -17.26
N ASN A 78 -0.61 9.10 -16.46
CA ASN A 78 0.65 9.77 -16.15
C ASN A 78 1.64 8.80 -15.48
N PHE A 79 1.15 8.06 -14.48
CA PHE A 79 1.98 7.12 -13.73
C PHE A 79 2.54 5.98 -14.60
N VAL A 80 1.75 5.45 -15.55
CA VAL A 80 2.25 4.46 -16.53
C VAL A 80 3.41 5.02 -17.35
N GLY A 81 3.32 6.30 -17.77
CA GLY A 81 4.40 6.96 -18.50
C GLY A 81 5.68 7.05 -17.67
N VAL A 82 5.56 7.45 -16.40
CA VAL A 82 6.66 7.51 -15.43
C VAL A 82 7.30 6.13 -15.24
N LEU A 83 6.49 5.09 -14.98
CA LEU A 83 6.97 3.73 -14.74
C LEU A 83 7.72 3.17 -15.94
N LYS A 84 7.22 3.40 -17.16
CA LYS A 84 7.90 2.98 -18.40
C LYS A 84 9.23 3.69 -18.59
N ASP A 85 9.27 5.01 -18.37
CA ASP A 85 10.51 5.77 -18.51
C ASP A 85 11.58 5.31 -17.50
N ILE A 86 11.17 4.95 -16.28
CA ILE A 86 12.06 4.38 -15.26
C ILE A 86 12.56 2.99 -15.65
N SER A 87 11.66 2.09 -16.06
CA SER A 87 12.01 0.71 -16.37
C SER A 87 12.85 0.57 -17.65
N GLU A 88 12.83 1.57 -18.53
CA GLU A 88 13.70 1.65 -19.71
C GLU A 88 15.11 2.18 -19.42
N ASN A 89 15.43 2.58 -18.18
CA ASN A 89 16.71 3.20 -17.84
C ASN A 89 17.86 2.21 -17.52
N TYR A 90 17.66 0.91 -17.71
CA TYR A 90 18.68 -0.12 -17.45
C TYR A 90 19.60 -0.37 -18.66
N PHE A 91 20.55 0.53 -18.90
CA PHE A 91 21.54 0.37 -19.97
C PHE A 91 22.72 -0.51 -19.54
N VAL A 92 23.18 -1.38 -20.44
CA VAL A 92 24.53 -1.99 -20.35
C VAL A 92 25.48 -1.04 -21.04
N ASN A 93 26.50 -0.53 -20.33
CA ASN A 93 27.59 0.21 -20.94
C ASN A 93 28.79 -0.75 -21.12
N PRO A 94 29.07 -1.25 -22.34
CA PRO A 94 30.11 -2.26 -22.56
C PRO A 94 31.53 -1.79 -22.20
N GLY A 95 31.75 -0.46 -22.17
CA GLY A 95 33.05 0.15 -21.89
C GLY A 95 33.32 0.51 -20.43
N LEU A 96 32.30 0.44 -19.55
CA LEU A 96 32.46 0.62 -18.12
C LEU A 96 32.30 -0.78 -17.52
N GLY A 97 33.39 -1.43 -17.09
CA GLY A 97 33.41 -2.81 -16.56
C GLY A 97 32.57 -3.05 -15.30
N VAL A 98 31.66 -2.15 -14.96
CA VAL A 98 30.68 -2.21 -13.89
C VAL A 98 29.31 -1.97 -14.53
N ASN A 99 28.41 -2.95 -14.46
CA ASN A 99 26.99 -2.73 -14.72
C ASN A 99 26.46 -1.69 -13.71
N SER A 100 26.49 -0.41 -14.07
CA SER A 100 26.53 0.70 -13.11
C SER A 100 25.18 1.12 -12.52
N LEU A 101 24.16 0.25 -12.52
CA LEU A 101 22.92 0.46 -11.79
C LEU A 101 22.42 -0.89 -11.24
N ASN A 102 21.98 -0.90 -9.98
CA ASN A 102 21.20 -2.01 -9.45
C ASN A 102 19.97 -2.19 -10.36
N ARG A 103 19.82 -3.37 -10.95
CA ARG A 103 18.66 -3.71 -11.77
C ARG A 103 17.52 -4.16 -10.89
N TYR A 104 16.32 -3.71 -11.21
CA TYR A 104 15.11 -4.09 -10.50
C TYR A 104 14.03 -4.54 -11.49
N ASN A 105 13.10 -5.34 -10.99
CA ASN A 105 11.80 -5.50 -11.63
C ASN A 105 10.86 -4.49 -11.01
N ASP A 106 10.59 -3.42 -11.75
CA ASP A 106 9.76 -2.31 -11.27
C ASP A 106 8.28 -2.68 -11.34
N ALA A 107 7.64 -2.73 -10.17
CA ALA A 107 6.21 -2.99 -10.02
C ALA A 107 5.48 -1.67 -9.68
N GLY A 108 4.62 -1.21 -10.59
CA GLY A 108 3.83 0.00 -10.38
C GLY A 108 2.65 -0.25 -9.46
N CYS A 109 2.55 0.53 -8.37
CA CYS A 109 1.45 0.49 -7.43
C CYS A 109 0.83 1.88 -7.22
N PHE A 110 -0.48 1.98 -7.20
CA PHE A 110 -1.19 3.24 -6.99
C PHE A 110 -2.12 3.10 -5.78
N PHE A 111 -1.81 3.86 -4.73
CA PHE A 111 -2.56 3.88 -3.48
C PHE A 111 -3.59 5.02 -3.48
N SER A 112 -4.78 4.73 -2.96
CA SER A 112 -5.82 5.74 -2.80
C SER A 112 -6.57 5.56 -1.49
N ALA A 113 -6.76 6.65 -0.75
CA ALA A 113 -7.66 6.66 0.41
C ALA A 113 -9.14 6.44 0.01
N THR A 114 -9.47 6.69 -1.26
CA THR A 114 -10.81 6.53 -1.85
C THR A 114 -10.75 5.55 -3.03
N GLU A 115 -11.79 5.51 -3.86
CA GLU A 115 -11.89 4.60 -5.01
C GLU A 115 -11.19 5.11 -6.28
N PHE A 116 -11.18 4.26 -7.31
CA PHE A 116 -10.75 4.56 -8.67
C PHE A 116 -11.95 4.56 -9.61
N THR A 117 -11.98 5.48 -10.58
CA THR A 117 -13.00 5.45 -11.65
C THR A 117 -12.85 4.18 -12.50
N LEU A 118 -13.94 3.63 -13.05
CA LEU A 118 -13.90 2.44 -13.90
C LEU A 118 -12.86 2.52 -15.03
N ASP A 119 -12.76 3.66 -15.73
CA ASP A 119 -11.76 3.84 -16.78
C ASP A 119 -10.32 3.74 -16.24
N ALA A 120 -10.07 4.26 -15.04
CA ALA A 120 -8.78 4.17 -14.37
C ALA A 120 -8.44 2.71 -14.00
N GLN A 121 -9.43 1.95 -13.51
CA GLN A 121 -9.27 0.53 -13.21
C GLN A 121 -8.96 -0.28 -14.47
N THR A 122 -9.73 -0.04 -15.54
CA THR A 122 -9.56 -0.69 -16.84
C THR A 122 -8.16 -0.44 -17.40
N TYR A 123 -7.73 0.82 -17.37
CA TYR A 123 -6.41 1.21 -17.87
C TYR A 123 -5.27 0.65 -17.02
N ALA A 124 -5.42 0.66 -15.69
CA ALA A 124 -4.43 0.10 -14.78
C ALA A 124 -4.22 -1.39 -15.00
N TRP A 125 -5.30 -2.17 -15.12
CA TRP A 125 -5.25 -3.59 -15.44
C TRP A 125 -4.51 -3.87 -16.75
N ALA A 126 -4.87 -3.15 -17.81
CA ALA A 126 -4.23 -3.29 -19.12
C ALA A 126 -2.73 -2.96 -19.14
N HIS A 127 -2.26 -2.15 -18.20
CA HIS A 127 -0.87 -1.72 -18.08
C HIS A 127 -0.13 -2.30 -16.88
N ASN A 128 -0.70 -3.31 -16.22
CA ASN A 128 -0.12 -3.97 -15.05
C ASN A 128 0.27 -2.99 -13.92
N ILE A 129 -0.62 -2.03 -13.65
CA ILE A 129 -0.53 -1.14 -12.48
C ILE A 129 -1.44 -1.70 -11.39
N PHE A 130 -0.87 -2.03 -10.25
CA PHE A 130 -1.62 -2.50 -9.10
C PHE A 130 -2.31 -1.34 -8.41
N LEU A 131 -3.64 -1.41 -8.32
CA LEU A 131 -4.46 -0.43 -7.62
C LEU A 131 -4.80 -0.95 -6.22
N ILE A 132 -4.45 -0.15 -5.21
CA ILE A 132 -4.79 -0.40 -3.80
C ILE A 132 -5.73 0.71 -3.34
N SER A 133 -6.99 0.34 -3.11
CA SER A 133 -8.00 1.21 -2.53
C SER A 133 -8.08 0.96 -1.03
N PHE A 134 -8.10 2.02 -0.24
CA PHE A 134 -8.42 1.97 1.18
C PHE A 134 -9.85 2.42 1.48
N ASN A 135 -10.67 2.65 0.43
CA ASN A 135 -12.08 2.94 0.61
C ASN A 135 -12.77 1.78 1.34
N LYS A 136 -13.51 2.09 2.41
CA LYS A 136 -14.18 1.12 3.29
C LYS A 136 -13.22 0.14 3.99
N VAL A 137 -11.94 0.46 4.11
CA VAL A 137 -11.00 -0.28 4.96
C VAL A 137 -10.89 0.49 6.29
N PRO A 138 -11.63 0.10 7.35
CA PRO A 138 -11.85 0.96 8.52
C PRO A 138 -10.57 1.45 9.20
N TRP A 139 -9.56 0.57 9.28
CA TRP A 139 -8.24 0.87 9.81
C TRP A 139 -7.61 2.11 9.15
N ILE A 140 -7.65 2.19 7.83
CA ILE A 140 -7.03 3.27 7.06
C ILE A 140 -7.97 4.46 6.88
N GLU A 141 -9.29 4.25 6.80
CA GLU A 141 -10.27 5.34 6.79
C GLU A 141 -10.20 6.19 8.06
N ASN A 142 -10.02 5.56 9.22
CA ASN A 142 -9.85 6.26 10.50
C ASN A 142 -8.58 7.13 10.50
N ILE A 143 -7.48 6.60 9.97
CA ILE A 143 -6.23 7.35 9.79
C ILE A 143 -6.45 8.53 8.84
N ALA A 144 -7.03 8.29 7.65
CA ALA A 144 -7.27 9.33 6.64
C ALA A 144 -8.22 10.43 7.15
N ALA A 145 -9.18 10.09 8.02
CA ALA A 145 -10.05 11.03 8.69
C ALA A 145 -9.30 11.86 9.75
N GLU A 146 -8.39 11.27 10.51
CA GLU A 146 -7.64 11.97 11.56
C GLU A 146 -6.52 12.86 11.01
N ILE A 147 -5.99 12.57 9.81
CA ILE A 147 -5.10 13.49 9.08
C ILE A 147 -5.73 14.87 8.91
N ASP A 148 -7.05 14.96 8.75
CA ASP A 148 -7.72 16.25 8.67
C ASP A 148 -7.62 17.09 9.95
N SER A 149 -7.66 16.44 11.11
CA SER A 149 -7.45 17.09 12.42
C SER A 149 -6.01 17.50 12.58
N PHE A 150 -5.06 16.60 12.26
CA PHE A 150 -3.62 16.89 12.27
C PHE A 150 -3.32 18.13 11.42
N VAL A 151 -3.71 18.13 10.14
CA VAL A 151 -3.45 19.24 9.22
C VAL A 151 -4.16 20.55 9.68
N LYS A 152 -5.33 20.48 10.31
CA LYS A 152 -6.02 21.67 10.86
C LYS A 152 -5.21 22.35 11.96
N CYS A 153 -4.59 21.59 12.87
CA CYS A 153 -3.80 22.14 13.96
C CYS A 153 -2.62 22.99 13.45
N TYR A 154 -2.10 22.70 12.26
CA TYR A 154 -1.00 23.45 11.63
C TYR A 154 -1.45 24.46 10.59
N TYR A 155 -2.74 24.51 10.27
CA TYR A 155 -3.25 25.33 9.17
C TYR A 155 -2.78 26.80 9.19
N PRO A 156 -2.66 27.48 10.37
CA PRO A 156 -2.17 28.86 10.42
C PRO A 156 -0.76 29.07 9.82
N SER A 157 0.08 28.03 9.77
CA SER A 157 1.45 28.08 9.24
C SER A 157 1.63 27.36 7.89
N LEU A 158 0.61 26.67 7.36
CA LEU A 158 0.73 25.87 6.12
C LEU A 158 0.89 26.70 4.85
N SER A 159 0.53 27.98 4.83
CA SER A 159 0.66 28.81 3.62
C SER A 159 2.12 28.94 3.17
N ASN A 160 3.06 28.96 4.12
CA ASN A 160 4.49 29.21 3.89
C ASN A 160 5.40 27.97 4.01
N ILE A 161 4.85 26.80 4.34
CA ILE A 161 5.65 25.57 4.49
C ILE A 161 5.87 24.88 3.13
N SER A 162 7.09 24.38 2.90
CA SER A 162 7.40 23.56 1.72
C SER A 162 6.90 22.11 1.89
N LYS A 163 6.87 21.32 0.81
CA LYS A 163 6.58 19.86 0.90
C LYS A 163 7.56 19.18 1.85
N ASN A 164 8.86 19.45 1.68
CA ASN A 164 9.92 18.79 2.43
C ASN A 164 9.82 19.11 3.92
N ASP A 165 9.58 20.37 4.28
CA ASP A 165 9.44 20.76 5.69
C ASP A 165 8.23 20.08 6.34
N LEU A 166 7.11 19.97 5.63
CA LEU A 166 5.92 19.27 6.15
C LEU A 166 6.18 17.77 6.29
N VAL A 167 6.86 17.15 5.32
CA VAL A 167 7.21 15.72 5.37
C VAL A 167 8.13 15.43 6.54
N THR A 168 9.25 16.15 6.66
CA THR A 168 10.19 16.01 7.79
C THR A 168 9.48 16.22 9.13
N TYR A 169 8.63 17.24 9.21
CA TYR A 169 7.85 17.49 10.41
C TYR A 169 6.90 16.32 10.73
N ALA A 170 6.16 15.82 9.75
CA ALA A 170 5.27 14.67 9.93
C ALA A 170 6.05 13.42 10.35
N GLU A 171 7.23 13.19 9.78
CA GLU A 171 8.13 12.08 10.18
C GLU A 171 8.51 12.17 11.67
N CYS A 172 9.00 13.33 12.11
CA CYS A 172 9.39 13.54 13.51
C CYS A 172 8.19 13.41 14.47
N MET A 173 7.06 14.04 14.16
CA MET A 173 5.91 14.06 15.08
C MET A 173 5.18 12.71 15.17
N LEU A 174 5.12 11.96 14.06
CA LEU A 174 4.30 10.75 14.01
C LEU A 174 5.10 9.49 14.34
N PHE A 175 6.43 9.50 14.19
CA PHE A 175 7.21 8.26 14.25
C PHE A 175 8.51 8.29 15.04
N GLU A 176 9.00 9.43 15.51
CA GLU A 176 10.15 9.45 16.42
C GLU A 176 9.69 9.15 17.86
N GLU A 177 10.59 8.58 18.68
CA GLU A 177 10.37 8.40 20.11
C GLU A 177 10.69 9.72 20.82
N TRP A 178 9.69 10.31 21.48
CA TRP A 178 9.84 11.56 22.22
C TRP A 178 10.12 11.21 23.68
N SER A 179 11.15 11.82 24.28
CA SER A 179 11.45 11.64 25.70
C SER A 179 10.27 12.10 26.57
N GLU A 180 9.98 11.36 27.66
CA GLU A 180 8.83 11.52 28.58
C GLU A 180 8.66 12.92 29.22
N ASP A 181 9.61 13.83 29.05
CA ASP A 181 9.70 15.09 29.81
C ASP A 181 8.95 16.29 29.20
N ASN A 182 8.10 16.10 28.19
CA ASN A 182 7.54 17.21 27.40
C ASN A 182 6.01 17.33 27.43
N SER A 183 5.54 18.43 28.01
CA SER A 183 4.16 18.94 28.08
C SER A 183 3.49 19.27 26.73
N TYR A 184 4.10 18.88 25.61
CA TYR A 184 3.63 19.18 24.26
C TYR A 184 2.50 18.26 23.77
N GLU A 185 2.37 17.04 24.32
CA GLU A 185 1.25 16.13 23.99
C GLU A 185 -0.12 16.73 24.35
N GLU A 186 -0.18 17.54 25.40
CA GLU A 186 -1.41 18.18 25.88
C GLU A 186 -1.89 19.28 24.90
N TYR A 187 -0.96 19.87 24.13
CA TYR A 187 -1.25 20.99 23.23
C TYR A 187 -1.78 20.58 21.85
N TYR A 188 -1.61 19.32 21.43
CA TYR A 188 -1.94 18.89 20.06
C TYR A 188 -2.61 17.51 20.00
N PRO A 189 -3.87 17.38 20.45
CA PRO A 189 -4.56 16.09 20.55
C PRO A 189 -4.69 15.33 19.23
N GLY A 190 -4.74 16.03 18.09
CA GLY A 190 -4.80 15.40 16.76
C GLY A 190 -3.55 14.60 16.39
N GLN A 191 -2.36 14.99 16.89
CA GLN A 191 -1.12 14.24 16.67
C GLN A 191 -1.14 12.90 17.43
N LYS A 192 -1.42 12.96 18.74
CA LYS A 192 -1.44 11.79 19.62
C LYS A 192 -2.43 10.74 19.13
N LYS A 193 -3.63 11.18 18.74
CA LYS A 193 -4.66 10.29 18.20
C LYS A 193 -4.23 9.68 16.87
N LEU A 194 -3.71 10.47 15.92
CA LEU A 194 -3.23 9.97 14.64
C LEU A 194 -2.10 8.95 14.82
N ARG A 195 -1.14 9.23 15.71
CA ARG A 195 -0.06 8.30 16.06
C ARG A 195 -0.59 6.98 16.62
N SER A 196 -1.50 7.02 17.59
CA SER A 196 -2.16 5.82 18.14
C SER A 196 -2.80 4.96 17.05
N LEU A 197 -3.56 5.59 16.14
CA LEU A 197 -4.19 4.88 15.02
C LEU A 197 -3.17 4.20 14.10
N ILE A 198 -2.02 4.85 13.85
CA ILE A 198 -0.96 4.28 13.00
C ILE A 198 -0.20 3.15 13.72
N GLU A 199 -0.05 3.21 15.05
CA GLU A 199 0.56 2.16 15.86
C GLU A 199 -0.36 0.94 16.03
N GLU A 200 -1.68 1.15 16.00
CA GLU A 200 -2.70 0.10 16.14
C GLU A 200 -2.94 -0.72 14.86
N VAL A 201 -2.45 -0.27 13.70
CA VAL A 201 -2.63 -0.97 12.42
C VAL A 201 -1.35 -1.66 11.94
N SER A 202 -1.48 -2.86 11.37
CA SER A 202 -0.46 -3.44 10.50
C SER A 202 -1.05 -3.71 9.11
N LEU A 203 -0.21 -3.49 8.11
CA LEU A 203 -0.48 -3.85 6.73
C LEU A 203 0.40 -5.06 6.39
N ASN A 204 -0.18 -6.05 5.74
CA ASN A 204 0.57 -7.18 5.19
C ASN A 204 0.14 -7.39 3.74
N ILE A 205 1.08 -7.79 2.90
CA ILE A 205 0.84 -7.96 1.48
C ILE A 205 0.63 -9.44 1.20
N GLY A 206 -0.57 -9.78 0.73
CA GLY A 206 -0.91 -11.11 0.26
C GLY A 206 -1.04 -11.16 -1.25
N ILE A 207 -1.02 -12.35 -1.82
CA ILE A 207 -1.30 -12.57 -3.24
C ILE A 207 -2.61 -13.33 -3.37
N LEU A 208 -3.64 -12.67 -3.90
CA LEU A 208 -4.93 -13.27 -4.18
C LEU A 208 -4.83 -14.17 -5.42
N ASN A 209 -5.18 -15.44 -5.27
CA ASN A 209 -5.27 -16.45 -6.32
C ASN A 209 -4.01 -16.54 -7.19
N ASN A 210 -2.82 -16.32 -6.59
CA ASN A 210 -1.55 -16.23 -7.31
C ASN A 210 -1.50 -15.18 -8.45
N ALA A 211 -2.43 -14.23 -8.47
CA ALA A 211 -2.64 -13.33 -9.59
C ALA A 211 -2.51 -11.84 -9.23
N TYR A 212 -3.04 -11.41 -8.08
CA TYR A 212 -3.12 -9.98 -7.77
C TYR A 212 -2.70 -9.68 -6.32
N PRO A 213 -1.78 -8.72 -6.11
CA PRO A 213 -1.39 -8.32 -4.76
C PRO A 213 -2.53 -7.56 -4.06
N VAL A 214 -2.78 -7.91 -2.81
CA VAL A 214 -3.76 -7.25 -1.94
C VAL A 214 -3.08 -6.81 -0.65
N ILE A 215 -3.59 -5.72 -0.07
CA ILE A 215 -3.15 -5.27 1.25
C ILE A 215 -4.20 -5.64 2.28
N LEU A 216 -3.78 -6.50 3.21
CA LEU A 216 -4.53 -6.91 4.37
C LEU A 216 -4.24 -5.93 5.51
N ALA A 217 -5.24 -5.15 5.90
CA ALA A 217 -5.17 -4.24 7.03
C ALA A 217 -5.84 -4.87 8.26
N GLY A 218 -5.13 -4.93 9.38
CA GLY A 218 -5.65 -5.48 10.62
C GLY A 218 -5.00 -4.85 11.84
N ARG A 219 -5.41 -5.29 13.02
CA ARG A 219 -4.80 -4.86 14.28
C ARG A 219 -3.32 -5.25 14.32
N CYS A 220 -2.46 -4.31 14.70
CA CYS A 220 -1.01 -4.50 14.78
C CYS A 220 -0.61 -5.89 15.34
N GLY A 221 0.19 -6.62 14.55
CA GLY A 221 0.69 -7.94 14.88
C GLY A 221 -0.31 -9.09 14.71
N TRP A 222 -1.43 -8.91 14.01
CA TRP A 222 -2.41 -9.98 13.73
C TRP A 222 -1.78 -11.16 13.00
N ASP A 223 -0.85 -10.87 12.09
CA ASP A 223 -0.07 -11.84 11.32
C ASP A 223 0.81 -12.73 12.22
N LYS A 224 1.36 -12.16 13.30
CA LYS A 224 2.16 -12.89 14.30
C LYS A 224 1.32 -13.80 15.20
N ARG A 225 0.01 -13.55 15.27
CA ARG A 225 -0.94 -14.37 16.06
C ARG A 225 -1.46 -15.57 15.29
N LEU A 226 -1.17 -15.67 13.99
CA LEU A 226 -1.46 -16.87 13.21
C LEU A 226 -0.63 -18.04 13.77
N ASN A 227 -1.30 -19.12 14.19
CA ASN A 227 -0.62 -20.29 14.73
C ASN A 227 -0.02 -21.14 13.59
N ILE A 228 1.23 -20.84 13.21
CA ILE A 228 1.96 -21.51 12.13
C ILE A 228 2.68 -22.76 12.67
N GLN A 229 1.98 -23.60 13.45
CA GLN A 229 2.62 -24.79 14.05
C GLN A 229 2.75 -25.94 13.06
N ASP A 230 1.87 -26.04 12.04
CA ASP A 230 1.95 -27.08 11.02
C ASP A 230 1.62 -26.52 9.64
N ILE A 231 2.38 -26.98 8.64
CA ILE A 231 2.41 -26.51 7.25
C ILE A 231 1.11 -26.95 6.53
N GLY A 232 0.00 -26.30 6.85
CA GLY A 232 -1.32 -26.57 6.28
C GLY A 232 -1.98 -25.31 5.75
N ASP A 233 -2.89 -25.51 4.79
CA ASP A 233 -3.84 -24.49 4.38
C ASP A 233 -4.70 -24.12 5.58
N LEU A 234 -4.79 -22.83 5.89
CA LEU A 234 -5.69 -22.34 6.92
C LEU A 234 -6.99 -21.91 6.24
N ILE A 235 -8.06 -22.62 6.54
CA ILE A 235 -9.39 -22.28 6.07
C ILE A 235 -9.95 -21.20 6.99
N TYR A 236 -10.30 -20.05 6.40
CA TYR A 236 -10.89 -18.93 7.12
C TYR A 236 -12.18 -18.49 6.44
N ASN A 237 -13.14 -18.05 7.26
CA ASN A 237 -14.36 -17.47 6.73
C ASN A 237 -14.09 -16.01 6.37
N ALA A 238 -14.45 -15.62 5.15
CA ALA A 238 -14.48 -14.23 4.74
C ALA A 238 -15.92 -13.79 4.48
N GLU A 239 -16.27 -12.58 4.90
CA GLU A 239 -17.53 -11.95 4.55
C GLU A 239 -17.26 -10.82 3.54
N LYS A 240 -17.83 -10.91 2.35
CA LYS A 240 -17.86 -9.81 1.39
C LYS A 240 -18.94 -8.81 1.82
N LYS A 241 -18.56 -7.64 2.35
CA LYS A 241 -19.51 -6.63 2.85
C LYS A 241 -19.95 -5.59 1.82
N THR A 242 -19.27 -5.48 0.67
CA THR A 242 -19.62 -4.48 -0.35
C THR A 242 -20.27 -5.13 -1.58
N PRO A 243 -21.44 -4.66 -2.06
CA PRO A 243 -22.08 -5.22 -3.25
C PRO A 243 -21.22 -4.99 -4.50
N SER A 244 -21.26 -5.95 -5.43
CA SER A 244 -20.46 -6.01 -6.67
C SER A 244 -20.61 -4.80 -7.58
N PHE A 245 -21.67 -4.00 -7.42
CA PHE A 245 -21.99 -2.84 -8.26
C PHE A 245 -21.39 -1.52 -7.77
N ILE A 246 -20.66 -1.52 -6.65
CA ILE A 246 -19.83 -0.37 -6.22
C ILE A 246 -18.46 -0.54 -6.88
N ASP A 247 -17.77 0.54 -7.26
CA ASP A 247 -16.45 0.51 -7.93
C ASP A 247 -15.34 -0.17 -7.11
N ASN A 248 -15.62 -0.57 -5.86
CA ASN A 248 -14.71 -1.27 -4.96
C ASN A 248 -15.46 -2.36 -4.18
N SER A 249 -14.83 -3.53 -4.04
CA SER A 249 -15.31 -4.64 -3.19
C SER A 249 -14.43 -4.77 -1.95
N THR A 250 -15.05 -4.82 -0.77
CA THR A 250 -14.36 -4.96 0.53
C THR A 250 -14.67 -6.29 1.17
N PHE A 251 -13.64 -6.96 1.68
CA PHE A 251 -13.71 -8.27 2.30
C PHE A 251 -13.24 -8.17 3.74
N HIS A 252 -14.03 -8.74 4.65
CA HIS A 252 -13.74 -8.83 6.08
C HIS A 252 -13.44 -10.28 6.42
N LEU A 253 -12.20 -10.54 6.82
CA LEU A 253 -11.70 -11.84 7.23
C LEU A 253 -11.66 -11.90 8.74
N MET A 254 -12.20 -12.96 9.34
CA MET A 254 -12.03 -13.22 10.76
C MET A 254 -10.88 -14.21 10.96
N LEU A 255 -9.71 -13.69 11.33
CA LEU A 255 -8.47 -14.47 11.52
C LEU A 255 -8.09 -14.50 13.00
N VAL A 256 -8.22 -15.66 13.66
CA VAL A 256 -7.78 -15.85 15.07
C VAL A 256 -8.30 -14.76 16.02
N ASN A 257 -9.58 -14.39 15.88
CA ASN A 257 -10.27 -13.32 16.62
C ASN A 257 -9.87 -11.87 16.24
N ASP A 258 -9.05 -11.67 15.22
CA ASP A 258 -8.82 -10.36 14.62
C ASP A 258 -9.63 -10.20 13.33
N GLU A 259 -10.22 -9.02 13.15
CA GLU A 259 -10.80 -8.63 11.87
C GLU A 259 -9.70 -8.05 10.97
N VAL A 260 -9.49 -8.70 9.84
CA VAL A 260 -8.54 -8.30 8.80
C VAL A 260 -9.32 -7.93 7.55
N VAL A 261 -9.08 -6.74 7.03
CA VAL A 261 -9.88 -6.14 5.97
C VAL A 261 -8.98 -5.83 4.77
N PHE A 262 -9.44 -6.18 3.58
CA PHE A 262 -8.83 -5.73 2.34
C PHE A 262 -9.89 -5.32 1.35
N SER A 263 -9.48 -4.59 0.32
CA SER A 263 -10.37 -4.19 -0.75
C SER A 263 -9.74 -4.40 -2.13
N ILE A 264 -10.60 -4.60 -3.13
CA ILE A 264 -10.23 -4.83 -4.53
C ILE A 264 -11.15 -3.98 -5.40
N PRO A 265 -10.60 -3.18 -6.33
CA PRO A 265 -11.43 -2.46 -7.29
C PRO A 265 -12.26 -3.44 -8.13
N SER A 266 -13.54 -3.15 -8.32
CA SER A 266 -14.49 -4.16 -8.81
C SER A 266 -14.17 -4.66 -10.22
N TYR A 267 -13.63 -3.82 -11.11
CA TYR A 267 -13.18 -4.26 -12.42
C TYR A 267 -12.06 -5.30 -12.33
N ILE A 268 -11.14 -5.14 -11.37
CA ILE A 268 -10.05 -6.10 -11.15
C ILE A 268 -10.63 -7.42 -10.65
N LEU A 269 -11.54 -7.37 -9.67
CA LEU A 269 -12.20 -8.56 -9.14
C LEU A 269 -12.96 -9.33 -10.24
N ASP A 270 -13.67 -8.63 -11.13
CA ASP A 270 -14.40 -9.24 -12.25
C ASP A 270 -13.45 -9.94 -13.24
N ASN A 271 -12.30 -9.35 -13.53
CA ASN A 271 -11.28 -9.98 -14.37
C ASN A 271 -10.66 -11.21 -13.70
N LEU A 272 -10.36 -11.15 -12.40
CA LEU A 272 -9.85 -12.31 -11.65
C LEU A 272 -10.86 -13.46 -11.65
N ASN A 273 -12.14 -13.17 -11.41
CA ASN A 273 -13.21 -14.17 -11.48
C ASN A 273 -13.33 -14.77 -12.89
N SER A 274 -13.19 -13.94 -13.93
CA SER A 274 -13.22 -14.40 -15.32
C SER A 274 -12.03 -15.33 -15.64
N GLN A 275 -10.83 -15.02 -15.14
CA GLN A 275 -9.65 -15.87 -15.28
C GLN A 275 -9.82 -17.22 -14.55
N MET A 276 -10.39 -17.22 -13.35
CA MET A 276 -10.69 -18.45 -12.61
C MET A 276 -11.69 -19.33 -13.36
N ASN A 277 -12.79 -18.75 -13.85
CA ASN A 277 -13.80 -19.48 -14.63
C ASN A 277 -13.20 -20.13 -15.88
N GLN A 278 -12.35 -19.40 -16.61
CA GLN A 278 -11.65 -19.93 -17.78
C GLN A 278 -10.68 -21.07 -17.44
N SER A 279 -10.17 -21.09 -16.21
CA SER A 279 -9.28 -22.12 -15.69
C SER A 279 -10.03 -23.30 -15.04
N GLY A 280 -11.37 -23.31 -15.08
CA GLY A 280 -12.20 -24.36 -14.47
C GLY A 280 -12.28 -24.30 -12.94
N LEU A 281 -11.85 -23.20 -12.32
CA LEU A 281 -11.90 -22.99 -10.87
C LEU A 281 -13.20 -22.27 -10.46
N ASN A 282 -13.67 -22.53 -9.24
CA ASN A 282 -14.85 -21.88 -8.69
C ASN A 282 -14.53 -20.42 -8.30
N PRO A 283 -15.15 -19.39 -8.91
CA PRO A 283 -14.87 -17.98 -8.61
C PRO A 283 -15.36 -17.52 -7.23
N LYS A 284 -15.99 -18.42 -6.44
CA LYS A 284 -16.37 -18.15 -5.04
C LYS A 284 -15.35 -18.65 -4.02
N GLU A 285 -14.37 -19.45 -4.45
CA GLU A 285 -13.32 -19.98 -3.62
C GLU A 285 -12.04 -19.21 -3.90
N PHE A 286 -11.78 -18.17 -3.11
CA PHE A 286 -10.54 -17.43 -3.19
C PHE A 286 -9.50 -18.02 -2.25
N TYR A 287 -8.23 -17.77 -2.52
CA TYR A 287 -7.19 -17.95 -1.52
C TYR A 287 -6.19 -16.80 -1.57
N ILE A 288 -5.63 -16.46 -0.42
CA ILE A 288 -4.55 -15.49 -0.31
C ILE A 288 -3.31 -16.22 0.20
N ASP A 289 -2.26 -16.19 -0.61
CA ASP A 289 -0.92 -16.62 -0.18
C ASP A 289 -0.26 -15.44 0.54
N LEU A 290 -0.11 -15.57 1.86
CA LEU A 290 0.41 -14.55 2.76
C LEU A 290 1.83 -14.92 3.24
N PRO A 291 2.85 -14.14 2.86
CA PRO A 291 4.18 -14.29 3.44
C PRO A 291 4.18 -13.90 4.93
N VAL A 292 4.75 -14.76 5.77
CA VAL A 292 4.83 -14.56 7.23
C VAL A 292 6.16 -15.08 7.78
N TYR A 293 6.51 -14.66 9.00
CA TYR A 293 7.65 -15.21 9.73
C TYR A 293 7.19 -16.13 10.86
N SER A 294 7.78 -17.32 10.94
CA SER A 294 7.60 -18.19 12.10
C SER A 294 8.29 -17.62 13.34
N GLN A 295 8.01 -18.18 14.52
CA GLN A 295 8.63 -17.79 15.79
C GLN A 295 10.18 -17.84 15.75
N ASN A 296 10.75 -18.74 14.95
CA ASN A 296 12.20 -18.88 14.76
C ASN A 296 12.76 -17.96 13.65
N LYS A 297 12.00 -16.94 13.22
CA LYS A 297 12.33 -16.03 12.12
C LYS A 297 12.52 -16.72 10.76
N VAL A 298 11.94 -17.91 10.59
CA VAL A 298 11.95 -18.62 9.31
C VAL A 298 10.79 -18.11 8.47
N ARG A 299 11.07 -17.70 7.23
CA ARG A 299 10.05 -17.29 6.27
C ARG A 299 9.14 -18.44 5.90
N ARG A 300 7.84 -18.19 5.87
CA ARG A 300 6.78 -19.14 5.49
C ARG A 300 5.77 -18.42 4.59
N ILE A 301 5.01 -19.21 3.86
CA ILE A 301 3.81 -18.75 3.17
C ILE A 301 2.65 -19.49 3.82
N VAL A 302 1.65 -18.74 4.27
CA VAL A 302 0.39 -19.26 4.79
C VAL A 302 -0.66 -19.03 3.73
N ARG A 303 -1.37 -20.09 3.36
CA ARG A 303 -2.55 -19.98 2.51
C ARG A 303 -3.78 -19.74 3.37
N ILE A 304 -4.49 -18.65 3.09
CA ILE A 304 -5.79 -18.30 3.67
C ILE A 304 -6.83 -18.64 2.62
N ASN A 305 -7.55 -19.74 2.77
CA ASN A 305 -8.71 -20.03 1.92
C ASN A 305 -9.89 -19.16 2.37
N ILE A 306 -10.64 -18.65 1.40
CA ILE A 306 -11.73 -17.71 1.55
C ILE A 306 -12.96 -18.28 0.85
N ASP A 307 -13.94 -18.69 1.65
CA ASP A 307 -15.27 -19.03 1.16
C ASP A 307 -16.11 -17.73 1.11
N ALA A 308 -16.43 -17.26 -0.10
CA ALA A 308 -17.12 -15.98 -0.35
C ALA A 308 -18.57 -16.11 -0.84
#